data_AF-A0ABD7KGP8-F1
#
_entry.id   AF-A0ABD7KGP8-F1
#
_cell.length_a   1.000
_cell.length_b   1.000
_cell.length_c   1.000
_cell.angle_alpha   90.00
_cell.angle_beta   90.00
_cell.angle_gamma   90.00
#
_symmetry.space_group_name_H-M   'P 1'
#
loop_
_entity.id
_entity.type
_entity.pdbx_description
1 polymer ?
#
loop_
_entity_poly.entity_id
_entity_poly.type
_entity_poly.pdbx_seq_one_letter_code
_entity_poly.pdbx_strand_id
1 'polypeptide(L)' 'MNEKRWLISFILILLTLILTMDIIALLTYFFAKAYLYFIRNIPVEISLFELVRIIKGASLGGVIVGVGCWYISFKKY' A
#
# COMPACT_ATOMS: atom_id res chain seq x y z
N MET A 1 -0.89 28.69 -9.02
CA MET A 1 -0.51 27.88 -7.84
C MET A 1 1.01 27.71 -7.89
N ASN A 2 1.77 28.07 -6.86
CA ASN A 2 3.24 27.95 -6.90
C ASN A 2 3.63 26.51 -7.28
N GLU A 3 4.25 26.31 -8.44
CA GLU A 3 4.56 24.98 -9.01
C GLU A 3 5.28 24.05 -8.02
N LYS A 4 6.11 24.63 -7.16
CA LYS A 4 6.81 23.92 -6.09
C LYS A 4 5.87 23.32 -5.04
N ARG A 5 4.82 24.03 -4.66
CA ARG A 5 3.84 23.59 -3.65
C ARG A 5 2.96 22.46 -4.17
N TRP A 6 2.73 22.47 -5.48
CA TRP A 6 1.99 21.44 -6.19
C TRP A 6 2.76 20.11 -6.23
N LEU A 7 4.01 20.10 -6.68
CA LEU A 7 4.85 18.88 -6.70
C LEU A 7 5.01 18.25 -5.30
N ILE A 8 5.11 19.07 -4.26
CA ILE A 8 5.20 18.58 -2.87
C ILE A 8 3.90 17.86 -2.46
N SER A 9 2.73 18.43 -2.78
CA SER A 9 1.46 17.75 -2.53
C SER A 9 1.34 16.42 -3.29
N PHE A 10 1.88 16.31 -4.50
CA PHE A 10 1.90 15.03 -5.24
C PHE A 10 2.66 13.96 -4.48
N ILE A 11 3.88 14.30 -4.08
CA ILE A 11 4.80 13.38 -3.42
C ILE A 11 4.20 12.95 -2.09
N LEU A 12 3.59 13.87 -1.33
CA LEU A 12 2.92 13.54 -0.08
C LEU A 12 1.72 12.61 -0.29
N ILE A 13 0.90 12.84 -1.31
CA ILE A 13 -0.25 11.98 -1.62
C ILE A 13 0.24 10.57 -1.99
N LEU A 14 1.22 10.48 -2.91
CA LEU A 14 1.81 9.20 -3.32
C LEU A 14 2.42 8.46 -2.14
N LEU A 15 3.25 9.14 -1.33
CA LEU A 15 3.94 8.53 -0.20
C LEU A 15 2.93 8.02 0.83
N THR A 16 1.89 8.78 1.13
CA THR A 16 0.84 8.39 2.09
C THR A 16 0.02 7.21 1.58
N LEU A 17 -0.31 7.18 0.29
CA LEU A 17 -1.05 6.08 -0.33
C LEU A 17 -0.27 4.77 -0.38
N ILE A 18 1.02 4.85 -0.74
CA ILE A 18 1.90 3.68 -0.74
C ILE A 18 2.04 3.14 0.68
N LEU A 19 2.31 4.01 1.67
CA LEU A 19 2.44 3.59 3.07
C LEU A 19 1.17 2.92 3.59
N THR A 20 0.00 3.50 3.31
CA THR A 20 -1.28 2.95 3.78
C THR A 20 -1.59 1.61 3.13
N MET A 21 -1.33 1.45 1.82
CA MET A 21 -1.47 0.17 1.12
C MET A 21 -0.53 -0.90 1.69
N ASP A 22 0.74 -0.56 1.96
CA ASP A 22 1.70 -1.49 2.56
C ASP A 22 1.29 -1.92 3.98
N ILE A 23 0.80 -0.98 4.81
CA ILE A 23 0.30 -1.28 6.15
C ILE A 23 -0.94 -2.19 6.09
N ILE A 24 -1.89 -1.90 5.20
CA ILE A 24 -3.08 -2.74 5.01
C ILE A 24 -2.68 -4.14 4.54
N ALA A 25 -1.73 -4.26 3.62
CA ALA A 25 -1.26 -5.54 3.13
C ALA A 25 -0.59 -6.38 4.24
N LEU A 26 0.26 -5.74 5.06
CA LEU A 26 0.88 -6.39 6.23
C LEU A 26 -0.15 -6.83 7.26
N LEU A 27 -1.12 -5.97 7.60
CA LEU A 27 -2.22 -6.32 8.50
C LEU A 27 -3.03 -7.49 7.96
N THR A 28 -3.41 -7.45 6.69
CA THR A 28 -4.20 -8.52 6.06
C THR A 28 -3.44 -9.84 6.07
N TYR A 29 -2.13 -9.82 5.78
CA TYR A 29 -1.27 -11.00 5.85
C TYR A 29 -1.20 -11.55 7.29
N PHE A 30 -1.04 -10.68 8.28
CA PHE A 30 -1.01 -11.05 9.69
C PHE A 30 -2.34 -11.69 10.13
N PHE A 31 -3.48 -11.06 9.79
CA PHE A 31 -4.80 -11.61 10.09
C PHE A 31 -5.05 -12.95 9.41
N ALA A 32 -4.64 -13.10 8.15
CA ALA A 32 -4.78 -14.37 7.43
C ALA A 32 -3.98 -15.50 8.09
N LYS A 33 -2.73 -15.23 8.48
CA LYS A 33 -1.88 -16.20 9.20
C LYS A 33 -2.41 -16.51 10.60
N ALA A 34 -2.85 -15.49 11.33
CA ALA A 34 -3.48 -15.68 12.64
C ALA A 34 -4.74 -16.55 12.54
N TYR A 35 -5.60 -16.28 11.56
CA TYR A 35 -6.80 -17.08 11.30
C TYR A 35 -6.47 -18.55 10.99
N LEU A 36 -5.49 -18.79 10.11
CA LEU A 36 -5.05 -20.15 9.77
C LEU A 36 -4.43 -20.88 10.97
N TYR A 37 -3.71 -20.16 11.83
CA TYR A 37 -3.16 -20.71 13.06
C TYR A 37 -4.29 -21.12 14.03
N PHE A 38 -5.24 -20.20 14.31
CA PHE A 38 -6.34 -20.46 15.25
C PHE A 38 -7.31 -21.54 14.77
N ILE A 39 -7.65 -21.58 13.48
CA ILE A 39 -8.67 -22.52 12.95
C ILE A 39 -8.08 -23.85 12.50
N ARG A 40 -6.91 -23.83 11.85
CA ARG A 40 -6.32 -25.03 11.22
C ARG A 40 -5.06 -25.55 11.93
N ASN A 41 -4.58 -24.87 12.99
CA ASN A 41 -3.38 -25.26 13.74
C ASN A 41 -2.12 -25.40 12.84
N ILE A 42 -2.07 -24.64 11.74
CA ILE A 42 -0.95 -24.65 10.80
C ILE A 42 0.15 -23.75 11.36
N PRO A 43 1.42 -24.21 11.40
CA PRO A 43 2.53 -23.40 11.88
C PRO A 43 2.64 -22.10 11.07
N VAL A 44 2.85 -20.99 11.79
CA VAL A 44 3.04 -19.66 11.19
C VAL A 44 4.44 -19.59 10.60
N GLU A 45 4.63 -20.20 9.43
CA GLU A 45 5.84 -19.98 8.64
C GLU A 45 5.76 -18.61 7.99
N ILE A 46 6.64 -17.71 8.41
CA ILE A 46 6.79 -16.38 7.83
C ILE A 46 7.93 -16.46 6.83
N SER A 47 7.58 -16.62 5.55
CA SER A 47 8.58 -16.57 4.49
C SER A 47 8.85 -15.11 4.11
N LEU A 48 10.12 -14.70 4.15
CA LEU A 48 10.53 -13.35 3.71
C LEU A 48 10.20 -13.13 2.23
N PHE A 49 10.19 -14.20 1.43
CA PHE A 49 9.90 -14.15 0.00
C PHE A 49 8.43 -13.78 -0.28
N GLU A 50 7.47 -14.32 0.50
CA GLU A 50 6.06 -13.91 0.39
C GLU A 50 5.86 -12.48 0.84
N LEU A 51 6.51 -12.05 1.93
CA LEU A 51 6.45 -10.67 2.41
C LEU A 51 6.94 -9.69 1.35
N VAL A 52 8.10 -9.93 0.74
CA VAL A 52 8.63 -9.08 -0.35
C VAL A 52 7.67 -9.05 -1.54
N ARG A 53 7.05 -10.19 -1.88
CA ARG A 53 6.07 -10.26 -2.98
C ARG A 53 4.83 -9.42 -2.69
N ILE A 54 4.29 -9.51 -1.47
CA ILE A 54 3.11 -8.75 -1.04
C ILE A 54 3.41 -7.25 -1.02
N ILE A 55 4.54 -6.84 -0.45
CA ILE A 55 4.96 -5.43 -0.41
C ILE A 55 5.17 -4.88 -1.82
N LYS A 56 5.83 -5.64 -2.71
CA LYS A 56 5.97 -5.21 -4.12
C LYS A 56 4.62 -5.02 -4.81
N GLY A 57 3.67 -5.92 -4.57
CA GLY A 57 2.30 -5.82 -5.12
C GLY A 57 1.54 -4.61 -4.57
N ALA A 58 1.58 -4.41 -3.25
CA ALA A 58 0.92 -3.29 -2.56
C ALA A 58 1.50 -1.94 -3.00
N SER A 59 2.83 -1.84 -3.12
CA SER A 59 3.52 -0.63 -3.56
C SER A 59 3.17 -0.25 -5.01
N LEU A 60 3.10 -1.23 -5.93
CA LEU A 60 2.64 -0.99 -7.31
C LEU A 60 1.17 -0.51 -7.36
N GLY A 61 0.31 -1.11 -6.53
CA GLY A 61 -1.07 -0.66 -6.38
C GLY A 61 -1.17 0.78 -5.86
N GLY A 62 -0.38 1.12 -4.83
CA GLY A 62 -0.30 2.46 -4.26
C GLY A 62 0.13 3.52 -5.27
N VAL A 63 1.08 3.20 -6.16
CA VAL A 63 1.50 4.09 -7.25
C VAL A 63 0.36 4.34 -8.24
N ILE A 64 -0.33 3.29 -8.70
CA ILE A 64 -1.44 3.43 -9.68
C ILE A 64 -2.57 4.28 -9.09
N VAL A 65 -2.98 4.00 -7.84
CA VAL A 65 -4.03 4.76 -7.17
C VAL A 65 -3.59 6.20 -6.91
N GLY A 66 -2.33 6.42 -6.51
CA GLY A 66 -1.78 7.76 -6.30
C GLY A 66 -1.76 8.61 -7.58
N VAL A 67 -1.39 8.03 -8.72
CA VAL A 67 -1.46 8.69 -10.04
C VAL A 67 -2.92 8.99 -10.43
N GLY A 68 -3.85 8.07 -10.14
CA GLY A 68 -5.28 8.30 -10.38
C GLY A 68 -5.87 9.43 -9.54
N CYS A 69 -5.57 9.47 -8.23
CA CYS A 69 -5.98 10.55 -7.34
C CYS A 69 -5.43 11.90 -7.80
N TRP A 70 -4.17 11.92 -8.26
CA TRP A 70 -3.55 13.12 -8.81
C TRP A 70 -4.24 13.63 -10.07
N TYR A 71 -4.53 12.75 -11.01
CA TYR A 71 -5.22 13.09 -12.25
C TYR A 71 -6.62 13.68 -12.00
N ILE A 72 -7.36 13.13 -11.03
CA ILE A 72 -8.65 13.69 -10.60
C ILE A 72 -8.49 15.06 -9.96
N SER A 73 -7.48 15.25 -9.11
CA SER A 73 -7.16 16.58 -8.54
C SER A 73 -6.89 17.62 -9.63
N PHE A 74 -6.32 17.22 -10.76
CA PHE A 74 -6.12 18.08 -11.93
C PHE A 74 -7.38 18.43 -12.66
N LYS A 75 -8.23 17.45 -12.92
CA LYS A 75 -9.46 17.64 -13.69
C LYS A 75 -10.44 18.61 -12.99
N LYS A 76 -10.26 18.83 -11.69
CA LYS A 76 -11.11 19.70 -10.87
C LYS A 76 -10.64 21.16 -10.85
N TYR A 77 -9.45 21.46 -11.39
CA TYR A 77 -8.92 22.80 -11.61
C TYR A 77 -8.96 23.14 -13.10
#